data_AF-A0A1G3XUX0-F1
#
_entry.id   AF-A0A1G3XUX0-F1
#
_cell.length_a   1.000
_cell.length_b   1.000
_cell.length_c   1.000
_cell.angle_alpha   90.00
_cell.angle_beta   90.00
_cell.angle_gamma   90.00
#
_symmetry.space_group_name_H-M   'P 1'
#
loop_
_entity.id
_entity.type
_entity.pdbx_description
1 polymer ?
#
loop_
_entity_poly.entity_id
_entity_poly.type
_entity_poly.pdbx_seq_one_letter_code
_entity_poly.pdbx_strand_id
1 'polypeptide(L)'
;MKGDRVPNEDHISRLCQPKSITEEGEIDASAFFLRDNEEGLSVNWLECLGCSNREEEINAIRDLYNEKFSRVGAKAKITVLNVGAVQEKVLMESLNRRNLEFVHEPEDSPVPDPSHSAIYNLRPDNVMIAELILQLVNETYLARK
;
A
#
# COMPACT_ATOMS: atom_id res chain seq x y z
N MET A 1 7.80 -14.28 7.32
CA MET A 1 6.78 -15.11 7.99
C MET A 1 5.64 -14.22 8.45
N LYS A 2 4.44 -14.76 8.66
CA LYS A 2 3.30 -13.97 9.14
C LYS A 2 3.64 -13.31 10.48
N GLY A 3 3.39 -12.00 10.59
CA GLY A 3 3.72 -11.19 11.76
C GLY A 3 5.12 -10.57 11.72
N ASP A 4 5.95 -10.90 10.73
CA ASP A 4 7.25 -10.26 10.58
C ASP A 4 7.09 -8.81 10.11
N ARG A 5 8.02 -7.96 10.51
CA ARG A 5 8.09 -6.59 10.01
C ARG A 5 8.64 -6.59 8.58
N VAL A 6 8.02 -5.80 7.71
CA VAL A 6 8.58 -5.53 6.37
C VAL A 6 9.86 -4.70 6.55
N PRO A 7 10.99 -5.07 5.92
CA PRO A 7 12.25 -4.33 6.01
C PRO A 7 12.13 -2.88 5.52
N ASN A 8 13.02 -2.01 5.98
CA ASN A 8 12.95 -0.58 5.66
C ASN A 8 13.42 -0.27 4.23
N GLU A 9 14.36 -1.07 3.75
CA GLU A 9 14.89 -1.04 2.40
C GLU A 9 13.87 -1.52 1.35
N ASP A 10 12.86 -2.25 1.79
CA ASP A 10 11.86 -2.88 0.94
C ASP A 10 10.72 -1.93 0.59
N HIS A 11 9.89 -2.37 -0.34
CA HIS A 11 8.80 -1.62 -0.92
C HIS A 11 7.46 -2.30 -0.69
N ILE A 12 6.46 -1.46 -0.52
CA ILE A 12 5.07 -1.87 -0.52
C ILE A 12 4.34 -1.25 -1.69
N SER A 13 3.34 -1.96 -2.19
CA SER A 13 2.37 -1.42 -3.13
C SER A 13 0.99 -1.30 -2.52
N ARG A 14 0.20 -0.35 -3.02
CA ARG A 14 -1.19 -0.18 -2.61
C ARG A 14 -2.11 0.04 -3.80
N LEU A 15 -3.22 -0.69 -3.82
CA LEU A 15 -4.33 -0.45 -4.73
C LEU A 15 -5.09 0.84 -4.36
N CYS A 16 -4.93 1.87 -5.17
CA CYS A 16 -5.71 3.10 -5.12
C CYS A 16 -6.98 2.93 -5.95
N GLN A 17 -8.13 2.92 -5.27
CA GLN A 17 -9.43 2.77 -5.92
C GLN A 17 -9.78 3.99 -6.77
N PRO A 18 -10.60 3.85 -7.84
CA PRO A 18 -10.95 4.98 -8.72
C PRO A 18 -11.53 6.19 -8.01
N LYS A 19 -12.19 6.00 -6.86
CA LYS A 19 -12.76 7.07 -6.03
C LYS A 19 -11.72 7.98 -5.36
N SER A 20 -10.48 7.52 -5.28
CA SER A 20 -9.34 8.27 -4.72
C SER A 20 -8.40 8.75 -5.82
N ILE A 21 -8.89 8.80 -7.06
CA ILE A 21 -8.16 9.31 -8.22
C ILE A 21 -8.92 10.54 -8.74
N THR A 22 -8.23 11.67 -8.91
CA THR A 22 -8.82 12.92 -9.41
C THR A 22 -9.19 12.81 -10.89
N GLU A 23 -9.87 13.83 -11.42
CA GLU A 23 -10.22 13.87 -12.85
C GLU A 23 -8.97 13.96 -13.75
N GLU A 24 -7.93 14.62 -13.25
CA GLU A 24 -6.59 14.75 -13.85
C GLU A 24 -5.77 13.46 -13.76
N GLY A 25 -6.27 12.46 -13.02
CA GLY A 25 -5.62 11.18 -12.84
C GLY A 25 -4.60 11.15 -11.70
N GLU A 26 -4.59 12.15 -10.81
CA GLU A 26 -3.71 12.18 -9.64
C GLU A 26 -4.29 11.35 -8.49
N ILE A 27 -3.45 10.85 -7.59
CA ILE A 27 -3.92 10.11 -6.42
C ILE A 27 -4.20 11.09 -5.29
N ASP A 28 -5.34 10.95 -4.65
CA ASP A 28 -5.75 11.73 -3.49
C ASP A 28 -5.37 11.00 -2.17
N ALA A 29 -5.16 11.77 -1.10
CA ALA A 29 -4.75 11.22 0.21
C ALA A 29 -5.77 10.23 0.77
N SER A 30 -7.06 10.32 0.37
CA SER A 30 -8.08 9.35 0.74
C SER A 30 -7.76 7.90 0.32
N ALA A 31 -6.84 7.68 -0.62
CA ALA A 31 -6.34 6.35 -0.95
C ALA A 31 -5.66 5.67 0.26
N PHE A 32 -5.12 6.44 1.20
CA PHE A 32 -4.40 5.98 2.38
C PHE A 32 -5.19 6.13 3.69
N PHE A 33 -6.47 6.51 3.62
CA PHE A 33 -7.31 6.55 4.82
C PHE A 33 -7.63 5.13 5.30
N LEU A 34 -7.29 4.86 6.56
CA LEU A 34 -7.78 3.69 7.28
C LEU A 34 -9.29 3.85 7.52
N ARG A 35 -10.10 2.83 7.17
CA ARG A 35 -11.55 2.86 7.42
C ARG A 35 -11.87 2.57 8.88
N ASP A 36 -13.05 2.99 9.34
CA ASP A 36 -13.47 2.87 10.75
C ASP A 36 -13.45 1.43 11.29
N ASN A 37 -13.71 0.45 10.42
CA ASN A 37 -13.74 -0.98 10.75
C ASN A 37 -12.45 -1.74 10.38
N GLU A 38 -11.39 -1.04 9.98
CA GLU A 38 -10.10 -1.63 9.63
C GLU A 38 -9.08 -1.32 10.73
N GLU A 39 -8.27 -2.32 11.10
CA GLU A 39 -7.17 -2.16 12.08
C GLU A 39 -5.85 -1.74 11.43
N GLY A 40 -5.67 -2.09 10.15
CA GLY A 40 -4.48 -1.77 9.36
C GLY A 40 -4.82 -1.47 7.90
N LEU A 41 -3.96 -0.68 7.27
CA LEU A 41 -4.09 -0.28 5.88
C LEU A 41 -3.47 -1.36 4.98
N SER A 42 -4.29 -2.11 4.24
CA SER A 42 -3.85 -3.21 3.39
C SER A 42 -2.88 -2.77 2.27
N VAL A 43 -1.76 -3.46 2.15
CA VAL A 43 -0.70 -3.23 1.16
C VAL A 43 -0.09 -4.57 0.74
N ASN A 44 0.75 -4.58 -0.27
CA ASN A 44 1.47 -5.77 -0.71
C ASN A 44 2.98 -5.53 -0.66
N TRP A 45 3.73 -6.37 0.06
CA TRP A 45 5.19 -6.34 0.10
C TRP A 45 5.74 -6.87 -1.23
N LEU A 46 6.53 -6.07 -1.94
CA LEU A 46 6.95 -6.40 -3.30
C LEU A 46 8.08 -7.42 -3.34
N GLU A 47 9.09 -7.27 -2.49
CA GLU A 47 10.29 -8.11 -2.50
C GLU A 47 9.98 -9.56 -2.08
N CYS A 48 8.91 -9.80 -1.33
CA CYS A 48 8.48 -11.16 -1.00
C CYS A 48 7.96 -11.95 -2.21
N LEU A 49 7.65 -11.29 -3.33
CA LEU A 49 7.28 -11.94 -4.58
C LEU A 49 8.47 -12.61 -5.26
N GLY A 50 9.71 -12.23 -4.91
CA GLY A 50 10.93 -12.80 -5.47
C GLY A 50 11.11 -12.53 -6.97
N CYS A 51 10.49 -11.47 -7.49
CA CYS A 51 10.63 -11.03 -8.88
C CYS A 51 12.00 -10.37 -9.13
N SER A 52 12.44 -10.33 -10.38
CA SER A 52 13.78 -9.83 -10.72
C SER A 52 13.84 -8.30 -10.82
N ASN A 53 12.69 -7.65 -11.01
CA ASN A 53 12.57 -6.21 -11.21
C ASN A 53 11.15 -5.71 -10.91
N ARG A 54 11.00 -4.39 -10.82
CA ARG A 54 9.73 -3.71 -10.52
C ARG A 54 8.62 -3.98 -11.53
N GLU A 55 8.92 -4.15 -12.81
CA GLU A 55 7.88 -4.41 -13.81
C GLU A 55 7.24 -5.79 -13.59
N GLU A 56 8.05 -6.81 -13.29
CA GLU A 56 7.59 -8.14 -12.91
C GLU A 56 6.75 -8.13 -11.63
N GLU A 57 7.19 -7.39 -10.61
CA GLU A 57 6.45 -7.22 -9.35
C GLU A 57 5.05 -6.64 -9.61
N ILE A 58 4.98 -5.53 -10.37
CA ILE A 58 3.70 -4.89 -10.68
C ILE A 58 2.81 -5.79 -11.53
N ASN A 59 3.37 -6.56 -12.46
CA ASN A 59 2.61 -7.51 -13.25
C ASN A 59 2.05 -8.66 -12.39
N ALA A 60 2.82 -9.17 -11.43
CA ALA A 60 2.34 -10.16 -10.46
C ALA A 60 1.22 -9.60 -9.58
N ILE A 61 1.36 -8.37 -9.07
CA ILE A 61 0.30 -7.70 -8.29
C ILE A 61 -0.97 -7.48 -9.14
N ARG A 62 -0.84 -7.13 -10.42
CA ARG A 62 -2.00 -7.00 -11.32
C ARG A 62 -2.72 -8.33 -11.51
N ASP A 63 -1.98 -9.42 -11.69
CA ASP A 63 -2.57 -10.77 -11.82
C ASP A 63 -3.31 -11.16 -10.54
N LEU A 64 -2.65 -10.99 -9.39
CA LEU A 64 -3.25 -11.20 -8.08
C LEU A 64 -4.53 -10.39 -7.90
N TYR A 65 -4.55 -9.10 -8.23
CA TYR A 65 -5.75 -8.26 -8.10
C TYR A 65 -6.87 -8.67 -9.07
N ASN A 66 -6.55 -9.11 -10.28
CA ASN A 66 -7.55 -9.62 -11.22
C ASN A 66 -8.19 -10.94 -10.75
N GLU A 67 -7.45 -11.76 -10.00
CA GLU A 67 -7.98 -12.99 -9.39
C GLU A 67 -8.75 -12.71 -8.10
N LYS A 68 -8.19 -11.85 -7.23
CA LYS A 68 -8.72 -11.55 -5.89
C LYS A 68 -9.99 -10.71 -5.94
N PHE A 69 -10.11 -9.81 -6.91
CA PHE A 69 -11.27 -8.92 -7.04
C PHE A 69 -12.11 -9.28 -8.26
N SER A 70 -13.44 -9.29 -8.10
CA SER A 70 -14.37 -9.52 -9.21
C SER A 70 -14.21 -8.52 -10.36
N ARG A 71 -13.73 -7.31 -10.06
CA ARG A 71 -13.38 -6.29 -11.05
C ARG A 71 -12.42 -5.25 -10.48
N VAL A 72 -11.27 -5.08 -11.12
CA VAL A 72 -10.39 -3.92 -10.91
C VAL A 72 -10.92 -2.73 -11.71
N GLY A 73 -11.08 -1.57 -11.05
CA GLY A 73 -11.62 -0.36 -11.68
C GLY A 73 -10.72 0.15 -12.80
N ALA A 74 -11.30 0.68 -13.89
CA ALA A 74 -10.53 1.09 -15.07
C ALA A 74 -9.54 2.24 -14.81
N LYS A 75 -9.84 3.11 -13.84
CA LYS A 75 -8.94 4.19 -13.39
C LYS A 75 -8.15 3.82 -12.13
N ALA A 76 -8.29 2.59 -11.61
CA ALA A 76 -7.57 2.18 -10.42
C ALA A 76 -6.07 2.18 -10.69
N LYS A 77 -5.29 2.55 -9.67
CA LYS A 77 -3.84 2.67 -9.77
C LYS A 77 -3.17 1.85 -8.68
N ILE A 78 -1.93 1.45 -8.92
CA ILE A 78 -1.02 0.84 -7.95
C ILE A 78 0.03 1.89 -7.65
N THR A 79 0.15 2.28 -6.37
CA THR A 79 1.26 3.09 -5.90
C THR A 79 2.36 2.21 -5.35
N VAL A 80 3.60 2.69 -5.42
CA VAL A 80 4.74 2.05 -4.75
C VAL A 80 5.42 3.04 -3.82
N LEU A 81 5.74 2.57 -2.62
CA LEU A 81 6.32 3.33 -1.53
C LEU A 81 7.46 2.52 -0.90
N ASN A 82 8.55 3.19 -0.54
CA ASN A 82 9.59 2.58 0.29
C ASN A 82 9.18 2.63 1.77
N VAL A 83 9.32 1.52 2.49
CA VAL A 83 8.86 1.37 3.88
C VAL A 83 9.58 2.31 4.82
N GLY A 84 10.92 2.33 4.77
CA GLY A 84 11.75 3.16 5.66
C GLY A 84 11.48 4.65 5.47
N ALA A 85 11.34 5.10 4.22
CA ALA A 85 11.03 6.49 3.91
C ALA A 85 9.68 6.94 4.48
N VAL A 86 8.66 6.07 4.38
CA VAL A 86 7.33 6.37 4.96
C VAL A 86 7.40 6.43 6.48
N GLN A 87 8.06 5.45 7.12
CA GLN A 87 8.23 5.46 8.56
C GLN A 87 8.97 6.70 9.05
N GLU A 88 10.08 7.05 8.41
CA GLU A 88 10.90 8.22 8.77
C GLU A 88 10.10 9.52 8.62
N LYS A 89 9.44 9.73 7.48
CA LYS A 89 8.65 10.94 7.23
C LYS A 89 7.54 11.11 8.27
N VAL A 90 6.80 10.04 8.55
CA VAL A 90 5.71 10.10 9.53
C VAL A 90 6.24 10.28 10.96
N LEU A 91 7.36 9.63 11.31
CA LEU A 91 8.01 9.79 12.61
C LEU A 91 8.52 11.22 12.85
N MET A 92 8.98 11.89 11.79
CA MET A 92 9.58 13.22 11.86
C MET A 92 8.57 14.35 11.71
N GLU A 93 7.55 14.19 10.88
CA GLU A 93 6.61 15.26 10.51
C GLU A 93 5.24 15.14 11.19
N SER A 94 4.88 13.99 11.77
CA SER A 94 3.62 13.92 12.53
C SER A 94 3.76 14.61 13.90
N LEU A 95 2.69 15.28 14.33
CA LEU A 95 2.62 16.01 15.61
C LEU A 95 3.05 15.19 16.82
N ASN A 96 2.77 13.88 16.80
CA ASN A 96 3.05 12.97 17.90
C ASN A 96 4.20 12.00 17.62
N ARG A 97 4.99 12.23 16.55
CA ARG A 97 6.11 11.39 16.14
C ARG A 97 5.70 9.93 15.98
N ARG A 98 4.70 9.70 15.14
CA ARG A 98 4.04 8.41 15.01
C ARG A 98 5.01 7.41 14.42
N ASN A 99 5.16 6.28 15.11
CA ASN A 99 5.88 5.13 14.56
C ASN A 99 4.89 4.19 13.87
N LEU A 100 4.89 4.17 12.54
CA LEU A 100 4.09 3.24 11.75
C LEU A 100 4.73 1.85 11.77
N GLU A 101 3.90 0.82 11.74
CA GLU A 101 4.37 -0.58 11.66
C GLU A 101 3.89 -1.20 10.36
N PHE A 102 4.81 -1.77 9.59
CA PHE A 102 4.53 -2.51 8.37
C PHE A 102 4.71 -3.98 8.70
N VAL A 103 3.62 -4.74 8.68
CA VAL A 103 3.60 -6.14 9.12
C VAL A 103 3.17 -7.01 7.96
N HIS A 104 3.93 -8.06 7.71
CA HIS A 104 3.62 -9.05 6.70
C HIS A 104 2.51 -9.99 7.22
N GLU A 105 1.37 -9.98 6.54
CA GLU A 105 0.17 -10.71 6.93
C GLU A 105 -0.43 -11.44 5.73
N PRO A 106 0.20 -12.52 5.24
CA PRO A 106 -0.27 -13.23 4.06
C PRO A 106 -1.71 -13.73 4.28
N GLU A 107 -2.51 -13.65 3.22
CA GLU A 107 -3.91 -14.09 3.20
C GLU A 107 -4.06 -15.37 2.37
N ASP A 108 -4.82 -16.35 2.85
CA ASP A 108 -5.02 -17.63 2.14
C ASP A 108 -6.36 -17.69 1.38
N SER A 109 -7.26 -16.73 1.58
CA SER A 109 -8.64 -16.77 1.08
C SER A 109 -9.17 -15.36 0.80
N PRO A 110 -10.02 -15.16 -0.24
CA PRO A 110 -10.53 -16.15 -1.19
C PRO A 110 -9.51 -16.62 -2.24
N VAL A 111 -8.43 -15.86 -2.44
CA VAL A 111 -7.29 -16.18 -3.30
C VAL A 111 -6.03 -16.04 -2.46
N PRO A 112 -5.10 -17.00 -2.51
CA PRO A 112 -3.82 -16.87 -1.81
C PRO A 112 -3.06 -15.61 -2.25
N ASP A 113 -2.77 -14.75 -1.29
CA ASP A 113 -1.99 -13.52 -1.43
C ASP A 113 -0.79 -13.59 -0.47
N PRO A 114 0.33 -14.20 -0.91
CA PRO A 114 1.53 -14.31 -0.09
C PRO A 114 2.26 -12.98 0.09
N SER A 115 1.81 -11.91 -0.54
CA SER A 115 2.40 -10.57 -0.40
C SER A 115 1.62 -9.64 0.51
N HIS A 116 0.39 -10.02 0.86
CA HIS A 116 -0.45 -9.20 1.71
C HIS A 116 0.29 -8.82 3.00
N SER A 117 0.18 -7.54 3.32
CA SER A 117 0.80 -6.88 4.45
C SER A 117 -0.11 -5.73 4.88
N ALA A 118 0.13 -5.15 6.05
CA ALA A 118 -0.66 -4.04 6.52
C ALA A 118 0.21 -2.98 7.22
N ILE A 119 -0.20 -1.72 7.05
CA ILE A 119 0.34 -0.59 7.81
C ILE A 119 -0.54 -0.38 9.05
N TYR A 120 0.06 -0.32 10.23
CA TYR A 120 -0.63 -0.10 11.50
C TYR A 120 -0.26 1.26 12.12
N ASN A 121 -0.96 1.58 13.20
CA ASN A 121 -0.76 2.79 14.01
C ASN A 121 -1.09 4.11 13.27
N LEU A 122 -2.01 4.09 12.30
CA LEU A 122 -2.47 5.30 11.61
C LEU A 122 -3.40 6.19 12.45
N ARG A 123 -3.98 5.69 13.55
CA ARG A 123 -4.95 6.44 14.38
C ARG A 123 -4.30 7.13 15.59
N PRO A 124 -4.82 8.29 16.04
CA PRO A 124 -6.03 8.96 15.53
C PRO A 124 -5.76 9.91 14.34
N ASP A 125 -4.51 10.20 14.01
CA ASP A 125 -4.10 11.22 13.03
C ASP A 125 -4.15 10.73 11.56
N ASN A 126 -5.12 9.89 11.24
CA ASN A 126 -5.21 9.13 9.97
C ASN A 126 -5.13 10.04 8.73
N VAL A 127 -5.80 11.20 8.77
CA VAL A 127 -5.82 12.15 7.65
C VAL A 127 -4.44 12.75 7.38
N MET A 128 -3.80 13.29 8.42
CA MET A 128 -2.46 13.87 8.30
C MET A 128 -1.42 12.82 7.90
N ILE A 129 -1.49 11.62 8.46
CA ILE A 129 -0.58 10.51 8.11
C ILE A 129 -0.76 10.12 6.64
N ALA A 130 -1.99 10.05 6.14
CA ALA A 130 -2.27 9.77 4.75
C ALA A 130 -1.72 10.83 3.79
N GLU A 131 -1.78 12.11 4.16
CA GLU A 131 -1.15 13.20 3.39
C GLU A 131 0.37 13.07 3.35
N LEU A 132 1.00 12.72 4.48
CA LEU A 132 2.45 12.47 4.54
C LEU A 132 2.86 11.27 3.68
N ILE A 133 2.06 10.19 3.69
CA ILE A 133 2.30 9.02 2.83
C ILE A 133 2.19 9.40 1.35
N LEU A 134 1.16 10.16 0.97
CA LEU A 134 0.93 10.56 -0.42
C LEU A 134 2.14 11.30 -1.01
N GLN A 135 2.79 12.16 -0.22
CA GLN A 135 3.97 12.91 -0.65
C GLN A 135 5.17 12.03 -1.03
N LEU A 136 5.18 10.76 -0.62
CA LEU A 136 6.25 9.81 -0.90
C LEU A 136 5.93 8.84 -2.05
N VAL A 137 4.77 8.97 -2.69
CA VAL A 137 4.42 8.16 -3.85
C VAL A 137 5.40 8.47 -4.97
N ASN A 138 6.36 7.58 -5.18
CA ASN A 138 7.42 7.75 -6.18
C ASN A 138 7.02 7.19 -7.54
N GLU A 139 6.24 6.11 -7.52
CA GLU A 139 5.85 5.38 -8.73
C GLU A 139 4.36 5.07 -8.71
N THR A 140 3.76 5.09 -9.90
CA THR A 140 2.34 4.83 -10.07
C THR A 140 2.09 4.10 -11.37
N TYR A 141 1.29 3.04 -11.28
CA TYR A 141 0.95 2.16 -12.39
C TYR A 141 -0.56 2.04 -12.53
N LEU A 142 -1.06 1.79 -13.75
CA LEU A 142 -2.46 1.36 -13.89
C LEU A 142 -2.63 -0.01 -13.24
N ALA A 143 -3.68 -0.19 -12.43
CA ALA A 143 -3.94 -1.46 -11.76
C ALA A 143 -4.59 -2.50 -12.68
N ARG A 144 -5.29 -2.04 -13.71
CA ARG A 144 -5.87 -2.92 -14.73
C ARG A 144 -4.83 -3.19 -15.81
N LYS A 145 -4.70 -4.46 -16.23
CA LYS A 145 -3.97 -4.85 -17.45
C LYS A 145 -4.67 -4.34 -18.71
#